data_AF-A0AAD4LMP4-F1
#
_entry.id   AF-A0AAD4LMP4-F1
#
_cell.length_a   1.000
_cell.length_b   1.000
_cell.length_c   1.000
_cell.angle_alpha   90.00
_cell.angle_beta   90.00
_cell.angle_gamma   90.00
#
_symmetry.space_group_name_H-M   'P 1'
#
loop_
_entity.id
_entity.type
_entity.pdbx_description
1 polymer ?
#
loop_
_entity_poly.entity_id
_entity_poly.type
_entity_poly.pdbx_seq_one_letter_code
_entity_poly.pdbx_strand_id
1 'polypeptide(L)'
;MTTKRPITDIDGNIASAQNSLSLYPRSHTIHMISVYTLAMAWFNRFTLSQQKEDLDKSILYSTEAIFLPPIPWAGLSLSVVQLLFRLASALLYRAMEFKQSEGVKYSIEYFRYLRGLPLESFDVSRDLVTTSLIQAFAIQVVSEAENGTQNTEDMVVLYRELLTSNSSTDFPVAVSMSLNEAVNAEFLRGSVQSLDTVIECLRDAVNLCLPGSHLVLFSLSNTLFLRFVQTHSNDDYEEATTLLERIFDPNRPGECPDSIRDLAPSLTLCSPTSNQPSSRTHNIPKCRLLVSAPYSDLLPLMKNFVFESPTCWRSEPESVLTKTVSLRALKKQTPILHRLSTFRPLKPWNNLGNFS
;
A
#
# COMPACT_ATOMS: atom_id res chain seq x y z
N MET A 1 15.59 26.70 8.07
CA MET A 1 16.55 25.80 8.76
C MET A 1 15.89 25.27 10.02
N THR A 2 15.20 24.13 9.93
CA THR A 2 14.64 23.42 11.09
C THR A 2 15.76 22.64 11.75
N THR A 3 16.22 23.10 12.91
CA THR A 3 17.16 22.37 13.76
C THR A 3 16.51 21.06 14.19
N LYS A 4 16.94 19.92 13.62
CA LYS A 4 16.57 18.60 14.12
C LYS A 4 17.00 18.53 15.59
N ARG A 5 16.04 18.44 16.52
CA ARG A 5 16.34 18.22 17.93
C ARG A 5 17.09 16.89 18.08
N PRO A 6 18.21 16.85 18.81
CA PRO A 6 18.95 15.61 19.02
C PRO A 6 18.10 14.63 19.83
N ILE A 7 18.28 13.32 19.61
CA ILE A 7 17.49 12.27 20.27
C ILE A 7 17.57 12.35 21.81
N THR A 8 18.70 12.83 22.34
CA THR A 8 18.92 13.03 23.78
C THR A 8 18.03 14.11 24.39
N ASP A 9 17.69 15.15 23.63
CA ASP A 9 16.72 16.18 24.03
C ASP A 9 15.29 15.60 24.02
N ILE A 10 14.99 14.72 23.07
CA ILE A 10 13.68 14.03 23.02
C ILE A 10 13.52 13.09 24.21
N ASP A 11 14.55 12.33 24.58
CA ASP A 11 14.53 11.43 25.74
C ASP A 11 14.37 12.19 27.06
N GLY A 12 14.99 13.36 27.20
CA GLY A 12 14.78 14.25 28.34
C GLY A 12 13.33 14.74 28.44
N ASN A 13 12.72 15.10 27.31
CA ASN A 13 11.31 15.50 27.25
C ASN A 13 10.37 14.35 27.63
N ILE A 14 10.65 13.13 27.16
CA ILE A 14 9.90 11.92 27.52
C ILE A 14 9.98 11.69 29.04
N ALA A 15 11.18 11.70 29.62
CA ALA A 15 11.37 11.45 31.05
C ALA A 15 10.66 12.51 31.91
N SER A 16 10.75 13.79 31.54
CA SER A 16 10.09 14.89 32.24
C SER A 16 8.56 14.77 32.20
N ALA A 17 8.00 14.46 31.03
CA ALA A 17 6.56 14.28 30.87
C ALA A 17 6.04 13.02 31.61
N GLN A 18 6.80 11.92 31.60
CA GLN A 18 6.46 10.72 32.38
C GLN A 18 6.46 10.99 33.89
N ASN A 19 7.45 11.74 34.40
CA ASN A 19 7.48 12.14 35.79
C ASN A 19 6.29 13.04 36.14
N SER A 20 5.87 13.91 35.22
CA SER A 20 4.68 14.74 35.43
C SER A 20 3.39 13.90 35.49
N LEU A 21 3.28 12.82 34.70
CA LEU A 21 2.13 11.91 34.78
C LEU A 21 2.03 11.18 36.13
N SER A 22 3.15 10.89 36.80
CA SER A 22 3.15 10.22 38.11
C SER A 22 2.84 11.19 39.27
N LEU A 23 3.15 12.48 39.10
CA LEU A 23 2.95 13.51 40.13
C LEU A 23 1.56 14.13 40.13
N TYR A 24 0.89 14.18 38.97
CA TYR A 24 -0.39 14.87 38.82
C TYR A 24 -1.54 13.92 38.47
N PRO A 25 -2.72 14.07 39.10
CA PRO A 25 -3.90 13.24 38.78
C PRO A 25 -4.43 13.55 37.38
N ARG A 26 -5.21 12.61 36.80
CA ARG A 26 -5.75 12.70 35.43
C ARG A 26 -6.54 13.98 35.12
N SER A 27 -7.23 14.54 36.12
CA SER A 27 -8.01 15.77 35.98
C SER A 27 -7.15 17.04 35.95
N HIS A 28 -5.85 16.93 36.23
CA HIS A 28 -4.97 18.08 36.32
C HIS A 28 -4.44 18.48 34.94
N THR A 29 -4.41 19.79 34.66
CA THR A 29 -3.95 20.32 33.36
C THR A 29 -2.54 19.86 32.98
N ILE A 30 -1.61 19.80 33.94
CA ILE A 30 -0.24 19.32 33.67
C ILE A 30 -0.23 17.85 33.26
N HIS A 31 -1.11 17.01 33.82
CA HIS A 31 -1.23 15.62 33.39
C HIS A 31 -1.62 15.56 31.91
N MET A 32 -2.65 16.32 31.54
CA MET A 32 -3.13 16.35 30.16
C MET A 32 -2.08 16.88 29.16
N ILE A 33 -1.36 17.95 29.54
CA ILE A 33 -0.22 18.48 28.76
C ILE A 33 0.86 17.41 28.60
N SER A 34 1.12 16.63 29.65
CA SER A 34 2.16 15.59 29.63
C SER A 34 1.77 14.45 28.70
N VAL A 35 0.50 14.03 28.65
CA VAL A 35 0.01 13.03 27.68
C VAL A 35 0.25 13.53 26.25
N TYR A 36 -0.13 14.77 25.95
CA TYR A 36 0.09 15.35 24.61
C TYR A 36 1.60 15.45 24.27
N THR A 37 2.41 15.88 25.24
CA THR A 37 3.86 15.98 25.07
C THR A 37 4.48 14.62 24.79
N LEU A 38 4.01 13.56 25.46
CA LEU A 38 4.45 12.19 25.21
C LEU A 38 4.04 11.71 23.82
N ALA A 39 2.80 11.97 23.39
CA ALA A 39 2.35 11.64 22.04
C ALA A 39 3.31 12.24 20.98
N MET A 40 3.63 13.52 21.11
CA MET A 40 4.56 14.19 20.19
C MET A 40 6.00 13.68 20.31
N ALA A 41 6.51 13.51 21.53
CA ALA A 41 7.89 13.12 21.75
C ALA A 41 8.16 11.70 21.25
N TRP A 42 7.25 10.76 21.49
CA TRP A 42 7.36 9.40 20.95
C TRP A 42 7.27 9.36 19.43
N PHE A 43 6.36 10.14 18.81
CA PHE A 43 6.32 10.24 17.35
C PHE A 43 7.64 10.78 16.77
N ASN A 44 8.16 11.88 17.34
CA ASN A 44 9.41 12.48 16.87
C ASN A 44 10.60 11.53 17.09
N ARG A 45 10.65 10.84 18.22
CA ARG A 45 11.68 9.83 18.49
C ARG A 45 11.60 8.70 17.47
N PHE A 46 10.41 8.19 17.20
CA PHE A 46 10.16 7.20 16.16
C PHE A 46 10.65 7.67 14.78
N THR A 47 10.40 8.91 14.36
CA THR A 47 10.91 9.41 13.06
C THR A 47 12.44 9.39 12.94
N LEU A 48 13.16 9.33 14.07
CA LEU A 48 14.61 9.19 14.12
C LEU A 48 15.06 7.75 14.31
N SER A 49 14.40 6.98 15.19
CA SER A 49 14.79 5.64 15.60
C SER A 49 14.29 4.55 14.65
N GLN A 50 13.16 4.81 13.97
CA GLN A 50 12.38 3.85 13.19
C GLN A 50 11.97 2.59 13.99
N GLN A 51 11.98 2.68 15.33
CA GLN A 51 11.63 1.55 16.20
C GLN A 51 10.11 1.43 16.37
N LYS A 52 9.60 0.21 16.23
CA LYS A 52 8.19 -0.10 16.40
C LYS A 52 7.66 0.30 17.77
N GLU A 53 8.45 0.08 18.82
CA GLU A 53 8.07 0.38 20.21
C GLU A 53 7.82 1.88 20.42
N ASP A 54 8.60 2.73 19.76
CA ASP A 54 8.42 4.18 19.82
C ASP A 54 7.13 4.59 19.08
N LEU A 55 6.83 3.93 17.95
CA LEU A 55 5.58 4.13 17.22
C LEU A 55 4.35 3.68 18.02
N ASP A 56 4.42 2.52 18.65
CA ASP A 56 3.33 1.96 19.45
C ASP A 56 3.02 2.85 20.66
N LYS A 57 4.05 3.41 21.31
CA LYS A 57 3.86 4.41 22.38
C LYS A 57 3.26 5.70 21.85
N SER A 58 3.69 6.17 20.67
CA SER A 58 3.10 7.34 20.03
C SER A 58 1.60 7.14 19.77
N ILE A 59 1.19 5.98 19.23
CA ILE A 59 -0.21 5.63 19.00
C ILE A 59 -0.98 5.61 20.33
N LEU A 60 -0.43 4.97 21.37
CA LEU A 60 -1.04 4.90 22.70
C LEU A 60 -1.35 6.29 23.27
N TYR A 61 -0.33 7.15 23.38
CA TYR A 61 -0.49 8.49 23.96
C TYR A 61 -1.30 9.42 23.06
N SER A 62 -1.21 9.28 21.73
CA SER A 62 -2.05 10.08 20.82
C SER A 62 -3.52 9.69 20.95
N THR A 63 -3.81 8.41 21.09
CA THR A 63 -5.18 7.91 21.33
C THR A 63 -5.71 8.44 22.65
N GLU A 64 -4.93 8.39 23.73
CA GLU A 64 -5.32 8.95 25.03
C GLU A 64 -5.57 10.46 24.93
N ALA A 65 -4.69 11.20 24.26
CA ALA A 65 -4.77 12.65 24.13
C ALA A 65 -6.02 13.14 23.39
N ILE A 66 -6.56 12.37 22.42
CA ILE A 66 -7.78 12.75 21.69
C ILE A 66 -9.02 12.74 22.61
N PHE A 67 -9.02 11.92 23.66
CA PHE A 67 -10.11 11.86 24.63
C PHE A 67 -9.99 12.88 25.77
N LEU A 68 -8.93 13.70 25.78
CA LEU A 68 -8.76 14.74 26.79
C LEU A 68 -9.53 16.01 26.43
N PRO A 69 -10.01 16.78 27.43
CA PRO A 69 -10.63 18.07 27.18
C PRO A 69 -9.67 19.00 26.42
N PRO A 70 -10.16 19.82 25.46
CA PRO A 70 -9.35 20.84 24.83
C PRO A 70 -8.75 21.77 25.90
N ILE A 71 -7.43 22.01 25.82
CA ILE A 71 -6.73 22.87 26.77
C ILE A 71 -6.48 24.23 26.09
N PRO A 72 -7.20 25.30 26.45
CA PRO A 72 -6.88 26.64 26.00
C PRO A 72 -5.68 27.14 26.81
N TRP A 73 -4.46 26.90 26.31
CA TRP A 73 -3.24 27.45 26.91
C TRP A 73 -2.69 28.61 26.07
N ALA A 74 -2.32 29.69 26.76
CA ALA A 74 -1.74 30.89 26.19
C ALA A 74 -0.46 30.56 25.37
N GLY A 75 -0.59 30.59 24.05
CA GLY A 75 0.52 30.47 23.09
C GLY A 75 0.83 29.07 22.56
N LEU A 76 0.24 28.01 23.13
CA LEU A 76 0.36 26.64 22.62
C LEU A 76 -1.06 26.08 22.46
N SER A 77 -1.70 26.38 21.32
CA SER A 77 -2.88 25.62 20.92
C SER A 77 -2.41 24.20 20.61
N LEU A 78 -2.66 23.26 21.53
CA LEU A 78 -2.46 21.83 21.26
C LEU A 78 -3.48 21.46 20.19
N SER A 79 -3.04 21.46 18.94
CA SER A 79 -3.93 21.30 17.81
C SER A 79 -4.40 19.85 17.75
N VAL A 80 -5.68 19.65 18.06
CA VAL A 80 -6.37 18.37 17.85
C VAL A 80 -6.22 17.91 16.39
N VAL A 81 -6.13 18.85 15.44
CA VAL A 81 -5.87 18.55 14.01
C VAL A 81 -4.49 17.90 13.83
N GLN A 82 -3.44 18.49 14.42
CA GLN A 82 -2.09 17.91 14.34
C GLN A 82 -1.99 16.56 15.05
N LEU A 83 -2.69 16.41 16.18
CA LEU A 83 -2.74 15.16 16.92
C LEU A 83 -3.42 14.05 16.12
N LEU A 84 -4.60 14.32 15.55
CA LEU A 84 -5.31 13.38 14.67
C LEU A 84 -4.45 13.03 13.46
N PHE A 85 -3.81 14.02 12.83
CA PHE A 85 -2.94 13.78 11.67
C PHE A 85 -1.79 12.84 12.01
N ARG A 86 -1.13 13.05 13.17
CA ARG A 86 -0.05 12.17 13.64
C ARG A 86 -0.54 10.78 13.98
N LEU A 87 -1.69 10.65 14.67
CA LEU A 87 -2.27 9.35 14.96
C LEU A 87 -2.62 8.59 13.67
N ALA A 88 -3.29 9.25 12.73
CA ALA A 88 -3.65 8.67 11.45
C ALA A 88 -2.40 8.21 10.67
N SER A 89 -1.37 9.05 10.64
CA SER A 89 -0.08 8.74 10.00
C SER A 89 0.66 7.61 10.69
N ALA A 90 0.64 7.55 12.02
CA ALA A 90 1.28 6.49 12.80
C ALA A 90 0.60 5.12 12.56
N LEU A 91 -0.74 5.10 12.52
CA LEU A 91 -1.52 3.90 12.19
C LEU A 91 -1.23 3.44 10.75
N LEU A 92 -1.17 4.37 9.80
CA LEU A 92 -0.83 4.08 8.41
C LEU A 92 0.58 3.50 8.28
N TYR A 93 1.58 4.16 8.88
CA TYR A 93 2.96 3.69 8.86
C TYR A 93 3.08 2.30 9.48
N ARG A 94 2.41 2.05 10.60
CA ARG A 94 2.41 0.75 11.26
C ARG A 94 1.89 -0.35 10.35
N ALA A 95 0.89 -0.05 9.53
CA ALA A 95 0.37 -0.98 8.55
C ALA A 95 1.34 -1.21 7.37
N MET A 96 1.98 -0.15 6.87
CA MET A 96 2.93 -0.24 5.77
C MET A 96 4.20 -1.01 6.15
N GLU A 97 4.85 -0.63 7.24
CA GLU A 97 6.16 -1.19 7.60
C GLU A 97 6.05 -2.46 8.42
N PHE A 98 5.21 -2.47 9.46
CA PHE A 98 5.10 -3.61 10.36
C PHE A 98 4.00 -4.60 9.97
N LYS A 99 3.35 -4.40 8.81
CA LYS A 99 2.30 -5.26 8.25
C LYS A 99 1.15 -5.53 9.24
N GLN A 100 0.83 -4.53 10.05
CA GLN A 100 -0.25 -4.56 11.05
C GLN A 100 -1.38 -3.64 10.62
N SER A 101 -2.34 -4.19 9.87
CA SER A 101 -3.42 -3.44 9.23
C SER A 101 -4.64 -3.18 10.11
N GLU A 102 -4.65 -3.65 11.36
CA GLU A 102 -5.79 -3.50 12.29
C GLU A 102 -6.16 -2.04 12.55
N GLY A 103 -5.19 -1.13 12.41
CA GLY A 103 -5.36 0.31 12.57
C GLY A 103 -5.81 1.08 11.33
N VAL A 104 -5.82 0.45 10.15
CA VAL A 104 -5.98 1.15 8.86
C VAL A 104 -7.37 1.76 8.72
N LYS A 105 -8.42 1.07 9.15
CA LYS A 105 -9.79 1.61 9.14
C LYS A 105 -9.88 2.96 9.87
N TYR A 106 -9.28 3.05 11.07
CA TYR A 106 -9.25 4.30 11.83
C TYR A 106 -8.41 5.37 11.15
N SER A 107 -7.29 4.99 10.52
CA SER A 107 -6.47 5.90 9.73
C SER A 107 -7.28 6.54 8.60
N ILE A 108 -8.05 5.74 7.85
CA ILE A 108 -8.95 6.22 6.78
C ILE A 108 -10.00 7.19 7.34
N GLU A 109 -10.67 6.82 8.44
CA GLU A 109 -11.68 7.68 9.09
C GLU A 109 -11.09 9.03 9.51
N TYR A 110 -9.92 9.03 10.14
CA TYR A 110 -9.25 10.24 10.58
C TYR A 110 -8.77 11.11 9.41
N PHE A 111 -8.18 10.51 8.36
CA PHE A 111 -7.79 11.29 7.19
C PHE A 111 -9.00 11.87 6.45
N ARG A 112 -10.11 11.12 6.32
CA ARG A 112 -11.36 11.66 5.77
C ARG A 112 -11.88 12.84 6.58
N TYR A 113 -11.87 12.74 7.91
CA TYR A 113 -12.25 13.84 8.79
C TYR A 113 -11.34 15.06 8.62
N LEU A 114 -10.02 14.87 8.60
CA LEU A 114 -9.04 15.94 8.42
C LEU A 114 -9.21 16.68 7.10
N ARG A 115 -9.55 16.00 6.00
CA ARG A 115 -9.80 16.65 4.70
C ARG A 115 -10.97 17.63 4.72
N GLY A 116 -11.91 17.48 5.66
CA GLY A 116 -13.03 18.40 5.85
C GLY A 116 -12.70 19.66 6.64
N LEU A 117 -11.46 19.82 7.12
CA LEU A 117 -11.05 20.93 7.99
C LEU A 117 -10.18 21.96 7.24
N PRO A 118 -10.10 23.22 7.72
CA PRO A 118 -9.14 24.20 7.24
C PRO A 118 -7.73 23.82 7.76
N LEU A 119 -7.00 23.01 7.00
CA LEU A 119 -5.73 22.41 7.42
C LEU A 119 -4.55 23.41 7.43
N GLU A 120 -4.62 24.45 6.59
CA GLU A 120 -3.56 25.42 6.38
C GLU A 120 -3.24 26.21 7.66
N SER A 121 -4.24 26.44 8.52
CA SER A 121 -4.06 27.10 9.82
C SER A 121 -3.31 26.26 10.86
N PHE A 122 -3.05 24.98 10.57
CA PHE A 122 -2.43 24.03 11.49
C PHE A 122 -1.12 23.44 10.96
N ASP A 123 -0.55 24.01 9.90
CA ASP A 123 0.69 23.51 9.27
C ASP A 123 0.57 22.04 8.83
N VAL A 124 -0.62 21.64 8.38
CA VAL A 124 -0.90 20.32 7.80
C VAL A 124 -1.21 20.51 6.32
N SER A 125 -0.44 19.85 5.45
CA SER A 125 -0.67 19.91 4.00
C SER A 125 -1.87 19.05 3.60
N ARG A 126 -2.81 19.65 2.85
CA ARG A 126 -3.95 18.94 2.26
C ARG A 126 -3.50 17.83 1.28
N ASP A 127 -2.43 18.06 0.54
CA ASP A 127 -1.89 17.08 -0.41
C ASP A 127 -1.30 15.88 0.31
N LEU A 128 -0.63 16.12 1.44
CA LEU A 128 -0.10 15.05 2.29
C LEU A 128 -1.22 14.21 2.89
N VAL A 129 -2.27 14.84 3.43
CA VAL A 129 -3.45 14.12 3.94
C VAL A 129 -4.12 13.29 2.83
N THR A 130 -4.26 13.85 1.64
CA THR A 130 -4.87 13.15 0.50
C THR A 130 -3.99 11.98 0.03
N THR A 131 -2.68 12.16 -0.05
CA THR A 131 -1.71 11.09 -0.37
C THR A 131 -1.78 9.96 0.65
N SER A 132 -1.78 10.28 1.95
CA SER A 132 -1.87 9.28 3.01
C SER A 132 -3.21 8.55 3.02
N LEU A 133 -4.31 9.23 2.67
CA LEU A 133 -5.61 8.58 2.52
C LEU A 133 -5.60 7.55 1.38
N ILE A 134 -4.99 7.88 0.24
CA ILE A 134 -4.85 6.94 -0.89
C ILE A 134 -4.01 5.72 -0.49
N GLN A 135 -2.91 5.91 0.23
CA GLN A 135 -2.10 4.81 0.75
C GLN A 135 -2.89 3.94 1.72
N ALA A 136 -3.70 4.54 2.60
CA ALA A 136 -4.54 3.81 3.53
C ALA A 136 -5.60 2.96 2.81
N PHE A 137 -6.22 3.50 1.75
CA PHE A 137 -7.12 2.72 0.89
C PHE A 137 -6.41 1.53 0.23
N ALA A 138 -5.22 1.73 -0.34
CA ALA A 138 -4.47 0.64 -0.97
C ALA A 138 -4.22 -0.52 0.01
N ILE A 139 -3.80 -0.21 1.24
CA ILE A 139 -3.59 -1.24 2.27
C ILE A 139 -4.90 -1.93 2.63
N GLN A 140 -6.01 -1.19 2.70
CA GLN A 140 -7.32 -1.79 2.96
C GLN A 140 -7.74 -2.75 1.83
N VAL A 141 -7.60 -2.34 0.55
CA VAL A 141 -7.88 -3.19 -0.62
C VAL A 141 -7.01 -4.46 -0.60
N VAL A 142 -5.73 -4.32 -0.24
CA VAL A 142 -4.80 -5.46 -0.12
C VAL A 142 -5.19 -6.39 1.03
N SER A 143 -5.66 -5.85 2.15
CA SER A 143 -5.93 -6.60 3.40
C SER A 143 -7.33 -7.21 3.48
N GLU A 144 -8.35 -6.57 2.92
CA GLU A 144 -9.77 -6.92 3.10
C GLU A 144 -10.43 -7.25 1.75
N ALA A 145 -11.45 -8.10 1.72
CA ALA A 145 -12.21 -8.44 0.49
C ALA A 145 -13.47 -7.59 0.30
N GLU A 146 -13.89 -6.90 1.35
CA GLU A 146 -15.09 -6.09 1.37
C GLU A 146 -14.70 -4.65 0.99
N ASN A 147 -15.41 -4.04 0.05
CA ASN A 147 -15.21 -2.67 -0.44
C ASN A 147 -13.94 -2.37 -1.26
N GLY A 148 -13.24 -3.38 -1.79
CA GLY A 148 -12.05 -3.19 -2.64
C GLY A 148 -12.28 -2.22 -3.81
N THR A 149 -13.34 -2.46 -4.57
CA THR A 149 -13.63 -1.71 -5.82
C THR A 149 -13.97 -0.25 -5.56
N GLN A 150 -14.77 0.03 -4.54
CA GLN A 150 -15.13 1.40 -4.18
C GLN A 150 -13.89 2.16 -3.70
N ASN A 151 -12.99 1.52 -2.95
CA ASN A 151 -11.77 2.15 -2.50
C ASN A 151 -10.83 2.48 -3.67
N THR A 152 -10.70 1.60 -4.68
CA THR A 152 -9.91 1.91 -5.89
C THR A 152 -10.50 3.08 -6.68
N GLU A 153 -11.82 3.16 -6.84
CA GLU A 153 -12.49 4.30 -7.47
C GLU A 153 -12.26 5.61 -6.70
N ASP A 154 -12.42 5.57 -5.37
CA ASP A 154 -12.13 6.71 -4.48
C ASP A 154 -10.66 7.15 -4.65
N MET A 155 -9.71 6.21 -4.72
CA MET A 155 -8.29 6.51 -4.93
C MET A 155 -8.04 7.26 -6.25
N VAL A 156 -8.71 6.88 -7.34
CA VAL A 156 -8.58 7.56 -8.64
C VAL A 156 -9.10 9.00 -8.56
N VAL A 157 -10.25 9.22 -7.90
CA VAL A 157 -10.81 10.56 -7.70
C VAL A 157 -9.83 11.45 -6.91
N LEU A 158 -9.28 10.92 -5.82
CA LEU A 158 -8.30 11.64 -5.00
C LEU A 158 -6.99 11.90 -5.73
N TYR A 159 -6.54 10.97 -6.56
CA TYR A 159 -5.32 11.17 -7.34
C TYR A 159 -5.52 12.27 -8.39
N ARG A 160 -6.66 12.29 -9.08
CA ARG A 160 -6.99 13.37 -10.03
C ARG A 160 -7.03 14.74 -9.34
N GLU A 161 -7.59 14.84 -8.14
CA GLU A 161 -7.54 16.08 -7.34
C GLU A 161 -6.09 16.54 -7.12
N LEU A 162 -5.20 15.63 -6.70
CA LEU A 162 -3.77 15.93 -6.52
C LEU A 162 -3.06 16.31 -7.83
N LEU A 163 -3.39 15.68 -8.96
CA LEU A 163 -2.79 16.03 -10.25
C LEU A 163 -3.21 17.43 -10.72
N THR A 164 -4.38 17.91 -10.31
CA THR A 164 -4.85 19.27 -10.60
C THR A 164 -4.36 20.32 -9.60
N SER A 165 -3.85 19.93 -8.43
CA SER A 165 -3.27 20.88 -7.49
C SER A 165 -1.91 21.33 -8.00
N ASN A 166 -1.69 22.65 -8.11
CA ASN A 166 -0.42 23.26 -8.51
C ASN A 166 0.70 23.11 -7.44
N SER A 167 0.63 22.07 -6.62
CA SER A 167 1.54 21.74 -5.53
C SER A 167 2.75 20.95 -6.06
N SER A 168 3.94 21.49 -5.89
CA SER A 168 5.24 20.95 -6.34
C SER A 168 5.75 19.77 -5.47
N THR A 169 4.96 18.72 -5.27
CA THR A 169 5.32 17.62 -4.36
C THR A 169 5.50 16.27 -5.06
N ASP A 170 6.42 15.44 -4.52
CA ASP A 170 6.74 14.07 -4.96
C ASP A 170 5.60 13.03 -4.77
N PHE A 171 4.34 13.48 -4.61
CA PHE A 171 3.20 12.57 -4.42
C PHE A 171 2.94 11.62 -5.60
N PRO A 172 3.22 11.94 -6.88
CA PRO A 172 2.83 11.05 -7.98
C PRO A 172 3.44 9.65 -7.87
N VAL A 173 4.65 9.53 -7.34
CA VAL A 173 5.33 8.24 -7.16
C VAL A 173 4.61 7.37 -6.12
N ALA A 174 4.41 7.91 -4.91
CA ALA A 174 3.78 7.17 -3.83
C ALA A 174 2.33 6.78 -4.15
N VAL A 175 1.59 7.69 -4.80
CA VAL A 175 0.20 7.47 -5.19
C VAL A 175 0.09 6.44 -6.33
N SER A 176 0.93 6.54 -7.37
CA SER A 176 0.95 5.57 -8.47
C SER A 176 1.25 4.15 -7.98
N MET A 177 2.22 4.01 -7.07
CA MET A 177 2.54 2.72 -6.46
C MET A 177 1.37 2.15 -5.66
N SER A 178 0.69 3.00 -4.88
CA SER A 178 -0.48 2.60 -4.08
C SER A 178 -1.63 2.11 -4.96
N LEU A 179 -1.91 2.84 -6.06
CA LEU A 179 -2.91 2.41 -7.06
C LEU A 179 -2.52 1.08 -7.71
N ASN A 180 -1.26 0.92 -8.10
CA ASN A 180 -0.77 -0.32 -8.68
C ASN A 180 -0.94 -1.51 -7.71
N GLU A 181 -0.63 -1.33 -6.42
CA GLU A 181 -0.85 -2.37 -5.40
C GLU A 181 -2.33 -2.75 -5.25
N ALA A 182 -3.22 -1.76 -5.19
CA ALA A 182 -4.66 -1.98 -5.09
C ALA A 182 -5.19 -2.77 -6.30
N VAL A 183 -4.87 -2.32 -7.52
CA VAL A 183 -5.32 -2.95 -8.76
C VAL A 183 -4.80 -4.40 -8.89
N ASN A 184 -3.54 -4.65 -8.54
CA ASN A 184 -3.02 -6.02 -8.51
C ASN A 184 -3.78 -6.91 -7.53
N ALA A 185 -4.08 -6.40 -6.32
CA ALA A 185 -4.83 -7.16 -5.32
C ALA A 185 -6.24 -7.51 -5.80
N GLU A 186 -6.93 -6.57 -6.45
CA GLU A 186 -8.26 -6.80 -7.03
C GLU A 186 -8.23 -7.78 -8.19
N PHE A 187 -7.23 -7.65 -9.07
CA PHE A 187 -7.00 -8.57 -10.18
C PHE A 187 -6.80 -10.01 -9.70
N LEU A 188 -5.94 -10.22 -8.70
CA LEU A 188 -5.69 -11.53 -8.11
C LEU A 188 -6.94 -12.14 -7.45
N ARG A 189 -7.86 -11.29 -6.98
CA ARG A 189 -9.13 -11.71 -6.39
C ARG A 189 -10.21 -11.99 -7.44
N GLY A 190 -9.95 -11.69 -8.72
CA GLY A 190 -10.94 -11.80 -9.79
C GLY A 190 -12.03 -10.74 -9.73
N SER A 191 -11.86 -9.68 -8.94
CA SER A 191 -12.80 -8.57 -8.77
C SER A 191 -12.51 -7.46 -9.78
N VAL A 192 -12.37 -7.85 -11.05
CA VAL A 192 -11.85 -6.98 -12.09
C VAL A 192 -12.96 -6.06 -12.60
N GLN A 193 -12.86 -4.78 -12.25
CA GLN A 193 -13.59 -3.67 -12.88
C GLN A 193 -12.84 -3.17 -14.12
N SER A 194 -13.45 -2.26 -14.88
CA SER A 194 -12.73 -1.57 -15.97
C SER A 194 -11.51 -0.81 -15.39
N LEU A 195 -10.34 -1.06 -15.99
CA LEU A 195 -9.09 -0.37 -15.65
C LEU A 195 -8.91 0.96 -16.39
N ASP A 196 -9.90 1.38 -17.19
CA ASP A 196 -9.80 2.55 -18.07
C ASP A 196 -9.50 3.83 -17.28
N THR A 197 -10.23 4.06 -16.19
CA THR A 197 -10.08 5.28 -15.36
C THR A 197 -8.74 5.34 -14.64
N VAL A 198 -8.21 4.19 -14.21
CA VAL A 198 -6.88 4.06 -13.60
C VAL A 198 -5.80 4.36 -14.63
N ILE A 199 -5.91 3.78 -15.84
CA ILE A 199 -4.95 3.98 -16.93
C ILE A 199 -4.92 5.44 -17.38
N GLU A 200 -6.08 6.08 -17.55
CA GLU A 200 -6.16 7.52 -17.83
C GLU A 200 -5.46 8.34 -16.75
N CYS A 201 -5.74 8.06 -15.47
CA CYS A 201 -5.15 8.78 -14.35
C CYS A 201 -3.62 8.60 -14.28
N LEU A 202 -3.12 7.38 -14.55
CA LEU A 202 -1.68 7.10 -14.60
C LEU A 202 -1.01 7.75 -15.82
N ARG A 203 -1.70 7.88 -16.95
CA ARG A 203 -1.20 8.64 -18.12
C ARG A 203 -1.06 10.12 -17.79
N ASP A 204 -2.05 10.71 -17.12
CA ASP A 204 -1.97 12.10 -16.65
C ASP A 204 -0.78 12.30 -15.69
N ALA A 205 -0.57 11.35 -14.78
CA ALA A 205 0.59 11.35 -13.90
C ALA A 205 1.93 11.26 -14.65
N VAL A 206 2.04 10.41 -15.68
CA VAL A 206 3.23 10.30 -16.53
C VAL A 206 3.51 11.61 -17.28
N ASN A 207 2.47 12.34 -17.67
CA ASN A 207 2.62 13.64 -18.37
C ASN A 207 3.08 14.76 -17.41
N LEU A 208 2.64 14.72 -16.15
CA LEU A 208 2.97 15.71 -15.14
C LEU A 208 4.33 15.46 -14.47
N CYS A 209 4.69 14.19 -14.25
CA CYS A 209 6.05 13.84 -13.88
C CYS A 209 6.96 14.07 -15.08
N LEU A 210 8.04 14.83 -14.90
CA LEU A 210 9.15 14.86 -15.87
C LEU A 210 9.47 13.40 -16.28
N PRO A 211 9.78 13.13 -17.56
CA PRO A 211 9.75 11.80 -18.16
C PRO A 211 10.77 10.75 -17.63
N GLY A 212 11.28 10.89 -16.41
CA GLY A 212 12.26 10.03 -15.75
C GLY A 212 11.78 9.24 -14.53
N SER A 213 10.53 9.35 -14.07
CA SER A 213 10.08 8.53 -12.92
C SER A 213 9.76 7.09 -13.34
N HIS A 214 10.71 6.17 -13.11
CA HIS A 214 10.58 4.75 -13.45
C HIS A 214 9.40 4.08 -12.74
N LEU A 215 9.07 4.50 -11.52
CA LEU A 215 7.97 3.91 -10.72
C LEU A 215 6.59 4.26 -11.27
N VAL A 216 6.38 5.48 -11.76
CA VAL A 216 5.12 5.91 -12.37
C VAL A 216 4.93 5.20 -13.72
N LEU A 217 5.99 5.13 -14.53
CA LEU A 217 5.99 4.37 -15.79
C LEU A 217 5.70 2.89 -15.56
N PHE A 218 6.29 2.29 -14.53
CA PHE A 218 6.05 0.90 -14.16
C PHE A 218 4.61 0.65 -13.72
N SER A 219 4.03 1.57 -12.94
CA SER A 219 2.64 1.48 -12.50
C SER A 219 1.68 1.49 -13.71
N LEU A 220 1.93 2.36 -14.69
CA LEU A 220 1.16 2.39 -15.94
C LEU A 220 1.36 1.12 -16.77
N SER A 221 2.61 0.66 -16.97
CA SER A 221 2.90 -0.52 -17.78
C SER A 221 2.29 -1.79 -17.18
N ASN A 222 2.35 -1.95 -15.86
CA ASN A 222 1.74 -3.07 -15.17
C ASN A 222 0.21 -3.03 -15.30
N THR A 223 -0.42 -1.86 -15.13
CA THR A 223 -1.88 -1.73 -15.27
C THR A 223 -2.36 -2.04 -16.69
N LEU A 224 -1.65 -1.55 -17.72
CA LEU A 224 -1.90 -1.89 -19.12
C LEU A 224 -1.75 -3.39 -19.37
N PHE A 225 -0.71 -4.01 -18.82
CA PHE A 225 -0.50 -5.45 -18.91
C PHE A 225 -1.66 -6.23 -18.25
N LEU A 226 -2.13 -5.80 -17.08
CA LEU A 226 -3.29 -6.41 -16.42
C LEU A 226 -4.55 -6.30 -17.30
N ARG A 227 -4.78 -5.14 -17.94
CA ARG A 227 -5.91 -4.99 -18.89
C ARG A 227 -5.73 -5.89 -20.11
N PHE A 228 -4.53 -6.01 -20.68
CA PHE A 228 -4.23 -6.96 -21.75
C PHE A 228 -4.57 -8.40 -21.36
N VAL A 229 -4.21 -8.84 -20.15
CA VAL A 229 -4.54 -10.20 -19.69
C VAL A 229 -6.05 -10.43 -19.62
N GLN A 230 -6.84 -9.38 -19.38
CA GLN A 230 -8.31 -9.45 -19.30
C GLN A 230 -8.99 -9.37 -20.66
N THR A 231 -8.54 -8.46 -21.52
CA THR A 231 -9.23 -8.08 -22.77
C THR A 231 -8.56 -8.65 -24.03
N HIS A 232 -7.32 -9.13 -23.91
CA HIS A 232 -6.44 -9.49 -25.02
C HIS A 232 -6.19 -8.34 -26.01
N SER A 233 -6.22 -7.09 -25.53
CA SER A 233 -5.88 -5.89 -26.30
C SER A 233 -4.38 -5.84 -26.63
N ASN A 234 -4.00 -6.11 -27.88
CA ASN A 234 -2.60 -6.02 -28.30
C ASN A 234 -2.04 -4.61 -28.15
N ASP A 235 -2.85 -3.57 -28.33
CA ASP A 235 -2.43 -2.17 -28.17
C ASP A 235 -1.91 -1.91 -26.73
N ASP A 236 -2.58 -2.48 -25.72
CA ASP A 236 -2.16 -2.35 -24.32
C ASP A 236 -0.84 -3.08 -24.05
N TYR A 237 -0.65 -4.25 -24.66
CA TYR A 237 0.58 -5.01 -24.56
C TYR A 237 1.76 -4.28 -25.21
N GLU A 238 1.54 -3.72 -26.40
CA GLU A 238 2.54 -2.93 -27.11
C GLU A 238 2.91 -1.68 -26.31
N GLU A 239 1.93 -0.92 -25.82
CA GLU A 239 2.18 0.27 -24.97
C GLU A 239 2.93 -0.12 -23.68
N ALA A 240 2.51 -1.16 -22.97
CA ALA A 240 3.20 -1.64 -21.77
C ALA A 240 4.67 -2.01 -22.06
N THR A 241 4.93 -2.66 -23.21
CA THR A 241 6.28 -3.03 -23.63
C THR A 241 7.14 -1.79 -23.91
N THR A 242 6.62 -0.81 -24.65
CA THR A 242 7.36 0.44 -24.93
C THR A 242 7.70 1.22 -23.65
N LEU A 243 6.80 1.22 -22.67
CA LEU A 243 7.04 1.85 -21.37
C LEU A 243 8.13 1.12 -20.57
N LEU A 244 8.14 -0.22 -20.59
CA LEU A 244 9.19 -1.02 -19.97
C LEU A 244 10.54 -0.80 -20.65
N GLU A 245 10.60 -0.81 -21.99
CA GLU A 245 11.83 -0.52 -22.74
C GLU A 245 12.41 0.85 -22.37
N ARG A 246 11.54 1.86 -22.22
CA ARG A 246 11.94 3.21 -21.78
C ARG A 246 12.50 3.23 -20.35
N ILE A 247 12.04 2.35 -19.45
CA ILE A 247 12.59 2.20 -18.09
C ILE A 247 13.99 1.57 -18.12
N PHE A 248 14.26 0.68 -19.09
CA PHE A 248 15.55 -0.03 -19.21
C PHE A 248 16.54 0.63 -20.17
N ASP A 249 16.20 1.78 -20.77
CA ASP A 249 17.10 2.51 -21.66
C ASP A 249 18.36 2.96 -20.89
N PRO A 250 19.54 2.40 -21.20
CA PRO A 250 20.78 2.73 -20.50
C PRO A 250 21.22 4.19 -20.70
N ASN A 251 20.62 4.91 -21.67
CA ASN A 251 20.94 6.31 -21.96
C ASN A 251 20.10 7.32 -21.16
N ARG A 252 19.10 6.86 -20.37
CA ARG A 252 18.35 7.73 -19.45
C ARG A 252 18.85 7.52 -18.02
N PRO A 253 19.63 8.45 -17.46
CA PRO A 253 20.09 8.33 -16.08
C PRO A 253 18.91 8.57 -15.12
N GLY A 254 18.43 7.49 -14.53
CA GLY A 254 17.56 7.45 -13.36
C GLY A 254 17.84 6.14 -12.63
N GLU A 255 17.92 6.15 -11.29
CA GLU A 255 18.04 4.91 -10.54
C GLU A 255 16.76 4.09 -10.78
N CYS A 256 16.85 3.04 -11.62
CA CYS A 256 15.81 2.04 -11.73
C CYS A 256 15.91 1.15 -10.48
N PRO A 257 14.88 1.13 -9.61
CA PRO A 257 14.89 0.27 -8.44
C PRO A 257 15.07 -1.20 -8.86
N ASP A 258 15.92 -1.94 -8.14
CA ASP A 258 16.19 -3.36 -8.42
C ASP A 258 14.90 -4.20 -8.51
N SER A 259 13.86 -3.81 -7.74
CA SER A 259 12.54 -4.43 -7.78
C SER A 259 11.85 -4.35 -9.15
N ILE A 260 11.99 -3.23 -9.87
CA ILE A 260 11.44 -3.06 -11.23
C ILE A 260 12.22 -3.93 -12.22
N ARG A 261 13.55 -3.99 -12.04
CA ARG A 261 14.46 -4.79 -12.87
C ARG A 261 14.19 -6.28 -12.77
N ASP A 262 13.81 -6.75 -11.59
CA ASP A 262 13.45 -8.15 -11.35
C ASP A 262 12.06 -8.52 -11.89
N LEU A 263 11.13 -7.56 -11.96
CA LEU A 263 9.74 -7.79 -12.39
C LEU A 263 9.55 -7.71 -13.91
N ALA A 264 10.24 -6.82 -14.61
CA ALA A 264 10.01 -6.58 -16.03
C ALA A 264 10.28 -7.77 -16.99
N PRO A 265 11.24 -8.68 -16.74
CA PRO A 265 11.40 -9.87 -17.57
C PRO A 265 10.15 -10.75 -17.59
N SER A 266 9.39 -10.78 -16.48
CA SER A 266 8.17 -11.59 -16.39
C SER A 266 7.01 -11.04 -17.23
N LEU A 267 6.96 -9.72 -17.43
CA LEU A 267 5.96 -9.04 -18.26
C LEU A 267 6.24 -9.21 -19.77
N THR A 268 7.53 -9.21 -20.15
CA THR A 268 7.97 -9.38 -21.56
C THR A 268 7.94 -10.84 -22.05
N LEU A 269 8.03 -11.82 -21.14
CA LEU A 269 7.95 -13.25 -21.47
C LEU A 269 6.53 -13.73 -21.82
N CYS A 270 5.49 -12.93 -21.57
CA CYS A 270 4.09 -13.21 -21.93
C CYS A 270 3.72 -12.77 -23.36
N SER A 271 4.72 -12.71 -24.25
CA SER A 271 4.52 -12.32 -25.65
C SER A 271 3.42 -13.14 -26.34
N PRO A 272 2.52 -12.49 -27.11
CA PRO A 272 1.55 -13.18 -27.94
C PRO A 272 2.28 -13.85 -29.10
N THR A 273 2.85 -15.03 -28.87
CA THR A 273 3.48 -15.80 -29.94
C THR A 273 2.40 -16.31 -30.91
N SER A 274 2.37 -15.66 -32.07
CA SER A 274 1.78 -16.07 -33.36
C SER A 274 0.61 -17.06 -33.32
N ASN A 275 -0.61 -16.53 -33.43
CA ASN A 275 -1.68 -17.23 -34.14
C ASN A 275 -1.31 -17.35 -35.64
N GLN A 276 -0.47 -18.32 -36.00
CA GLN A 276 -0.52 -18.92 -37.34
C GLN A 276 -1.27 -20.26 -37.23
N PRO A 277 -2.31 -20.50 -38.05
CA PRO A 277 -3.07 -21.73 -37.99
C PRO A 277 -2.32 -22.83 -38.74
N SER A 278 -1.45 -23.57 -38.05
CA SER A 278 -0.96 -24.85 -38.59
C SER A 278 -1.01 -25.94 -37.52
N SER A 279 -1.96 -26.86 -37.76
CA SER A 279 -2.18 -28.14 -37.09
C SER A 279 -2.83 -28.12 -35.70
N ARG A 280 -3.83 -29.00 -35.58
CA ARG A 280 -4.75 -29.18 -34.44
C ARG A 280 -4.02 -29.65 -33.18
N THR A 281 -3.63 -28.74 -32.31
CA THR A 281 -3.62 -28.93 -30.85
C THR A 281 -3.85 -27.57 -30.20
N HIS A 282 -4.85 -27.45 -29.32
CA HIS A 282 -5.10 -26.24 -28.53
C HIS A 282 -3.87 -25.90 -27.67
N ASN A 283 -2.98 -25.06 -28.18
CA ASN A 283 -1.87 -24.49 -27.42
C ASN A 283 -2.41 -23.32 -26.60
N ILE A 284 -2.81 -23.64 -25.37
CA ILE A 284 -3.08 -22.63 -24.33
C ILE A 284 -1.73 -22.00 -23.95
N PRO A 285 -1.58 -20.66 -23.92
CA PRO A 285 -0.33 -20.03 -23.56
C PRO A 285 0.11 -20.47 -22.16
N LYS A 286 1.39 -20.81 -22.01
CA LYS A 286 2.00 -21.10 -20.70
C LYS A 286 2.09 -19.79 -19.91
N CYS A 287 1.11 -19.51 -19.05
CA CYS A 287 1.23 -18.42 -18.10
C CYS A 287 2.25 -18.79 -17.00
N ARG A 288 3.27 -17.95 -16.83
CA ARG A 288 4.12 -17.95 -15.64
C ARG A 288 3.52 -16.97 -14.64
N LEU A 289 3.00 -17.50 -13.53
CA LEU A 289 2.47 -16.68 -12.45
C LEU A 289 3.58 -16.46 -11.42
N LEU A 290 3.91 -15.21 -11.16
CA LEU A 290 4.83 -14.83 -10.09
C LEU A 290 4.01 -14.54 -8.84
N VAL A 291 4.26 -15.27 -7.75
CA VAL A 291 3.64 -14.98 -6.44
C VAL A 291 4.72 -14.38 -5.56
N SER A 292 4.55 -13.11 -5.22
CA SER A 292 5.41 -12.38 -4.30
C SER A 292 4.91 -12.58 -2.88
N ALA A 293 5.74 -13.13 -2.00
CA ALA A 293 5.46 -13.20 -0.57
C ALA A 293 6.41 -12.25 0.17
N PRO A 294 5.90 -11.31 1.00
CA PRO A 294 6.76 -10.41 1.73
C PRO A 294 7.52 -11.15 2.83
N TYR A 295 8.78 -10.80 2.99
CA TYR A 295 9.59 -11.07 4.18
C TYR A 295 10.24 -9.73 4.56
N SER A 296 10.13 -9.27 5.80
CA SER A 296 10.69 -7.99 6.28
C SER A 296 12.02 -8.23 7.05
N ASP A 297 12.90 -7.27 7.39
CA ASP A 297 12.71 -5.89 7.90
C ASP A 297 13.80 -4.86 7.48
N LEU A 298 14.83 -5.16 6.66
CA LEU A 298 16.04 -4.30 6.51
C LEU A 298 16.76 -4.37 5.12
N LEU A 299 16.07 -4.17 3.99
CA LEU A 299 16.55 -4.30 2.57
C LEU A 299 16.75 -5.77 2.10
N PRO A 300 17.15 -6.01 0.84
CA PRO A 300 16.41 -6.06 -0.43
C PRO A 300 16.08 -7.52 -0.85
N LEU A 301 15.36 -7.67 -1.97
CA LEU A 301 14.87 -8.91 -2.58
C LEU A 301 13.58 -9.51 -1.98
N MET A 302 12.47 -9.19 -2.66
CA MET A 302 11.32 -10.08 -2.74
C MET A 302 11.80 -11.47 -3.16
N LYS A 303 11.41 -12.52 -2.42
CA LYS A 303 11.52 -13.88 -2.99
C LYS A 303 10.37 -14.09 -3.95
N ASN A 304 10.71 -13.95 -5.22
CA ASN A 304 9.82 -14.18 -6.35
C ASN A 304 9.76 -15.67 -6.63
N PHE A 305 8.59 -16.27 -6.47
CA PHE A 305 8.35 -17.66 -6.86
C PHE A 305 7.75 -17.67 -8.27
N VAL A 306 8.49 -18.21 -9.23
CA VAL A 306 8.00 -18.43 -10.61
C VAL A 306 7.26 -19.75 -10.64
N PHE A 307 5.95 -19.71 -10.83
CA PHE A 307 5.15 -20.90 -11.07
C PHE A 307 4.91 -21.05 -12.57
N GLU A 308 5.40 -22.15 -13.13
CA GLU A 308 4.99 -22.56 -14.47
C GLU A 308 3.66 -23.31 -14.38
N SER A 309 2.65 -22.82 -15.08
CA SER A 309 1.44 -23.60 -15.32
C SER A 309 1.81 -24.95 -15.98
N PRO A 310 1.45 -26.11 -15.39
CA PRO A 310 1.52 -27.38 -16.10
C PRO A 310 0.69 -27.30 -17.39
N THR A 311 1.10 -28.02 -18.42
CA THR A 311 0.57 -27.99 -19.80
C THR A 311 -0.89 -28.43 -19.97
N CYS A 312 -1.68 -28.52 -18.90
CA CYS A 312 -3.09 -28.90 -18.96
C CYS A 312 -3.91 -28.13 -17.93
N TRP A 313 -4.24 -26.88 -18.24
CA TRP A 313 -5.51 -26.32 -17.78
C TRP A 313 -6.55 -26.74 -18.81
N ARG A 314 -7.19 -27.90 -18.60
CA ARG A 314 -8.48 -28.09 -19.24
C ARG A 314 -9.44 -27.16 -18.54
N SER A 315 -10.10 -26.30 -19.31
CA SER A 315 -11.33 -25.65 -18.87
C SER A 315 -12.36 -26.74 -18.62
N GLU A 316 -12.45 -27.24 -17.40
CA GLU A 316 -13.67 -27.88 -16.95
C GLU A 316 -14.51 -26.86 -16.19
N PRO A 317 -15.82 -26.82 -16.44
CA PRO A 317 -16.70 -25.86 -15.79
C PRO A 317 -16.80 -26.24 -14.31
N GLU A 318 -16.60 -25.24 -13.46
CA GLU A 318 -16.88 -25.23 -12.03
C GLU A 318 -16.50 -26.50 -11.23
N SER A 319 -15.39 -26.46 -10.50
CA SER A 319 -15.40 -26.94 -9.11
C SER A 319 -14.10 -26.60 -8.38
N VAL A 320 -14.27 -26.50 -7.07
CA VAL A 320 -13.32 -26.25 -5.96
C VAL A 320 -12.01 -27.07 -5.99
N LEU A 321 -11.83 -27.99 -6.93
CA LEU A 321 -10.69 -28.90 -7.05
C LEU A 321 -9.39 -28.26 -7.56
N THR A 322 -9.45 -27.18 -8.34
CA THR A 322 -8.26 -26.45 -8.84
C THR A 322 -7.45 -25.77 -7.73
N LYS A 323 -8.10 -25.31 -6.64
CA LYS A 323 -7.40 -24.73 -5.47
C LYS A 323 -6.60 -25.76 -4.67
N THR A 324 -7.09 -27.00 -4.56
CA THR A 324 -6.45 -28.07 -3.77
C THR A 324 -5.21 -28.67 -4.44
N VAL A 325 -5.17 -28.73 -5.77
CA VAL A 325 -3.99 -29.25 -6.51
C VAL A 325 -2.83 -28.26 -6.43
N SER A 326 -3.09 -26.96 -6.56
CA SER A 326 -2.07 -25.90 -6.42
C SER A 326 -1.40 -25.92 -5.05
N LEU A 327 -2.15 -26.09 -3.96
CA LEU A 327 -1.62 -26.12 -2.59
C LEU A 327 -0.81 -27.40 -2.26
N ARG A 328 -1.22 -28.57 -2.79
CA ARG A 328 -0.45 -29.82 -2.62
C ARG A 328 0.84 -29.83 -3.45
N ALA A 329 0.80 -29.29 -4.67
CA ALA A 329 1.99 -29.14 -5.50
C ALA A 329 3.00 -28.17 -4.85
N LEU A 330 2.52 -27.03 -4.31
CA LEU A 330 3.33 -26.09 -3.54
C LEU A 330 4.00 -26.75 -2.32
N LYS A 331 3.24 -27.51 -1.50
CA LYS A 331 3.79 -28.19 -0.32
C LYS A 331 4.85 -29.25 -0.65
N LYS A 332 4.81 -29.85 -1.84
CA LYS A 332 5.76 -30.89 -2.26
C LYS A 332 7.08 -30.32 -2.79
N GLN A 333 7.08 -29.10 -3.33
CA GLN A 333 8.28 -28.47 -3.93
C GLN A 333 9.07 -27.59 -2.95
N THR A 334 8.52 -27.20 -1.80
CA THR A 334 9.23 -26.35 -0.82
C THR A 334 9.02 -26.83 0.62
N PRO A 335 9.97 -27.60 1.23
CA PRO A 335 9.86 -28.07 2.61
C PRO A 335 9.89 -26.94 3.67
N ILE A 336 10.21 -25.70 3.28
CA ILE A 336 10.21 -24.51 4.15
C ILE A 336 8.79 -24.02 4.48
N LEU A 337 7.78 -24.35 3.67
CA LEU A 337 6.37 -23.97 3.91
C LEU A 337 5.77 -24.62 5.17
N HIS A 338 6.41 -25.65 5.73
CA HIS A 338 5.97 -26.27 6.99
C HIS A 338 6.25 -25.41 8.23
N ARG A 339 7.10 -24.37 8.12
CA ARG A 339 7.44 -23.45 9.23
C ARG A 339 6.61 -22.16 9.26
N LEU A 340 5.84 -21.87 8.23
CA LEU A 340 4.85 -20.78 8.21
C LEU A 340 3.56 -21.28 8.87
N SER A 341 3.53 -21.27 10.20
CA SER A 341 2.47 -21.86 11.03
C SER A 341 1.11 -21.14 10.99
N THR A 342 0.89 -20.19 10.08
CA THR A 342 -0.34 -19.37 10.03
C THR A 342 -1.18 -19.54 8.76
N PHE A 343 -0.84 -20.46 7.84
CA PHE A 343 -1.86 -20.95 6.92
C PHE A 343 -2.78 -21.94 7.64
N ARG A 344 -3.83 -21.42 8.29
CA ARG A 344 -4.98 -22.28 8.61
C ARG A 344 -5.50 -22.86 7.29
N PRO A 345 -5.58 -24.19 7.13
CA PRO A 345 -6.30 -24.74 6.00
C PRO A 345 -7.75 -24.24 6.10
N LEU A 346 -8.24 -23.58 5.05
CA LEU A 346 -9.67 -23.41 4.82
C LEU A 346 -10.28 -24.82 4.94
N LYS A 347 -11.08 -25.04 5.99
CA LYS A 347 -11.81 -26.30 6.13
C LYS A 347 -12.63 -26.50 4.85
N PRO A 348 -12.62 -27.70 4.25
CA PRO A 348 -13.50 -27.98 3.14
C PRO A 348 -14.94 -27.79 3.64
N TRP A 349 -15.69 -26.92 2.98
CA TRP A 349 -17.12 -26.76 3.20
C TRP A 349 -17.84 -27.96 2.57
N ASN A 350 -17.77 -29.11 3.24
CA ASN A 350 -18.53 -30.29 2.86
C ASN A 350 -19.89 -30.22 3.55
N ASN A 351 -20.90 -29.78 2.81
CA ASN A 351 -22.20 -30.45 2.63
C ASN A 351 -23.25 -29.46 2.11
N LEU A 352 -23.46 -29.51 0.79
CA LEU A 352 -24.80 -29.40 0.23
C LEU A 352 -25.58 -30.64 0.70
N GLY A 353 -26.41 -30.48 1.72
CA GLY A 353 -27.38 -31.47 2.16
C GLY A 353 -28.78 -30.99 1.82
N ASN A 354 -29.28 -31.44 0.67
CA ASN A 354 -30.68 -31.63 0.29
C ASN A 354 -31.65 -30.45 0.42
N PHE A 355 -31.91 -29.81 -0.73
CA PHE A 355 -33.28 -29.39 -1.04
C PHE A 355 -34.08 -30.63 -1.45
N SER A 356 -34.95 -31.05 -0.54
CA SER A 356 -36.27 -31.64 -0.82
C SER A 356 -37.19 -31.23 0.31
#